data_AF-A0A246KU99-F1
#
_entry.id   AF-A0A246KU99-F1
#
_cell.length_a   1.000
_cell.length_b   1.000
_cell.length_c   1.000
_cell.angle_alpha   90.00
_cell.angle_beta   90.00
_cell.angle_gamma   90.00
#
_symmetry.space_group_name_H-M   'P 1'
#
loop_
_entity.id
_entity.type
_entity.pdbx_description
1 polymer ?
#
loop_
_entity_poly.entity_id
_entity_poly.type
_entity_poly.pdbx_seq_one_letter_code
_entity_poly.pdbx_strand_id
1 'polypeptide(L)'
;MEALKYAKSLGHTHTLSICNVPESAIPRASELVCYTRAGAEIGVASTKAFTTQLAALFQLTVVLGKLHGRIDAAQEADYLEQLRFLPGSVQHALNMEPQIAAWAERLARKSSALFLGRGLHYPIALEGALKLKEISYIHAEAYPAGELKHGPLALVDEDMPVVVIAPNDSLL
;
A
#
# COMPACT_ATOMS: atom_id res chain seq x y z
N MET A 1 -6.89 -3.29 -18.63
CA MET A 1 -8.00 -3.01 -19.56
C MET A 1 -8.63 -4.30 -20.08
N GLU A 2 -7.85 -5.29 -20.51
CA GLU A 2 -8.39 -6.58 -20.97
C GLU A 2 -9.23 -7.33 -19.91
N ALA A 3 -8.79 -7.35 -18.64
CA ALA A 3 -9.60 -7.93 -17.55
C ALA A 3 -10.97 -7.25 -17.40
N LEU A 4 -11.05 -5.93 -17.58
CA LEU A 4 -12.31 -5.17 -17.51
C LEU A 4 -13.24 -5.50 -18.69
N LYS A 5 -12.70 -5.56 -19.91
CA LYS A 5 -13.47 -6.02 -21.09
C LYS A 5 -14.01 -7.43 -20.89
N TYR A 6 -13.17 -8.33 -20.38
CA TYR A 6 -13.56 -9.71 -20.12
C TYR A 6 -14.68 -9.79 -19.08
N ALA A 7 -14.54 -9.08 -17.96
CA ALA A 7 -15.60 -9.00 -16.95
C ALA A 7 -16.93 -8.50 -17.54
N LYS A 8 -16.90 -7.48 -18.40
CA LYS A 8 -18.10 -7.00 -19.09
C LYS A 8 -18.69 -8.03 -20.04
N SER A 9 -17.85 -8.80 -20.76
CA SER A 9 -18.32 -9.88 -21.63
C SER A 9 -19.03 -11.01 -20.85
N LEU A 10 -18.70 -11.17 -19.57
CA LEU A 10 -19.37 -12.08 -18.64
C LEU A 10 -20.64 -11.48 -18.01
N GLY A 11 -21.02 -10.25 -18.36
CA GLY A 11 -22.22 -9.57 -17.83
C GLY A 11 -21.98 -8.70 -16.60
N HIS A 12 -20.74 -8.51 -16.14
CA HIS A 12 -20.44 -7.55 -15.06
C HIS A 12 -20.49 -6.11 -15.57
N THR A 13 -21.67 -5.49 -15.49
CA THR A 13 -21.92 -4.11 -15.94
C THR A 13 -21.51 -3.08 -14.89
N HIS A 14 -21.71 -3.40 -13.60
CA HIS A 14 -21.32 -2.57 -12.47
C HIS A 14 -19.81 -2.56 -12.27
N THR A 15 -19.18 -1.49 -12.74
CA THR A 15 -17.72 -1.37 -12.80
C THR A 15 -17.28 -0.05 -12.17
N LEU A 16 -16.35 -0.13 -11.23
CA LEU A 16 -15.71 1.02 -10.60
C LEU A 16 -14.21 0.98 -10.85
N SER A 17 -13.65 2.06 -11.38
CA SER A 17 -12.20 2.24 -11.46
C SER A 17 -11.69 3.25 -10.45
N ILE A 18 -10.63 2.91 -9.72
CA ILE A 18 -9.83 3.85 -8.92
C ILE A 18 -8.58 4.20 -9.73
N CYS A 19 -8.51 5.42 -10.24
CA CYS A 19 -7.48 5.83 -11.20
C CYS A 19 -6.99 7.25 -10.93
N ASN A 20 -5.78 7.57 -11.36
CA ASN A 20 -5.23 8.92 -11.21
C ASN A 20 -5.40 9.79 -12.48
N VAL A 21 -5.33 9.17 -13.67
CA VAL A 21 -5.33 9.86 -14.97
C VAL A 21 -6.73 9.83 -15.61
N PRO A 22 -7.44 10.97 -15.71
CA PRO A 22 -8.80 11.04 -16.25
C PRO A 22 -8.95 10.51 -17.68
N GLU A 23 -7.98 10.81 -18.54
CA GLU A 23 -7.99 10.48 -19.96
C GLU A 23 -7.42 9.08 -20.23
N SER A 24 -7.33 8.21 -19.23
CA SER A 24 -6.86 6.84 -19.43
C SER A 24 -7.98 5.89 -19.89
N ALA A 25 -7.61 4.73 -20.44
CA ALA A 25 -8.57 3.81 -21.03
C ALA A 25 -9.51 3.14 -20.02
N ILE A 26 -9.05 2.91 -18.77
CA ILE A 26 -9.84 2.22 -17.74
C ILE A 26 -11.02 3.08 -17.24
N PRO A 27 -10.84 4.35 -16.85
CA PRO A 27 -11.93 5.26 -16.52
C PRO A 27 -12.99 5.38 -17.60
N ARG A 28 -12.58 5.60 -18.86
CA ARG A 28 -13.52 5.69 -20.00
C ARG A 28 -14.35 4.42 -20.19
N ALA A 29 -13.80 3.28 -19.83
CA ALA A 29 -14.45 2.00 -19.97
C ALA A 29 -15.21 1.56 -18.71
N SER A 30 -15.22 2.35 -17.63
CA SER A 30 -15.89 2.00 -16.36
C SER A 30 -17.18 2.80 -16.19
N GLU A 31 -18.18 2.22 -15.50
CA GLU A 31 -19.45 2.91 -15.20
C GLU A 31 -19.25 4.01 -14.15
N LEU A 32 -18.48 3.70 -13.11
CA LEU A 32 -18.13 4.62 -12.04
C LEU A 32 -16.61 4.82 -12.02
N VAL A 33 -16.19 6.03 -11.61
CA VAL A 33 -14.78 6.38 -11.51
C VAL A 33 -14.51 7.15 -10.22
N CYS A 34 -13.52 6.69 -9.47
CA CYS A 34 -12.94 7.39 -8.33
C CYS A 34 -11.55 7.89 -8.71
N TYR A 35 -11.38 9.21 -8.79
CA TYR A 35 -10.09 9.81 -9.09
C TYR A 35 -9.27 10.05 -7.83
N THR A 36 -8.04 9.52 -7.77
CA THR A 36 -7.18 9.58 -6.58
C THR A 36 -6.54 10.95 -6.37
N ARG A 37 -6.43 11.77 -7.43
CA ARG A 37 -5.89 13.14 -7.41
C ARG A 37 -4.44 13.22 -6.90
N ALA A 38 -3.62 12.19 -7.14
CA ALA A 38 -2.20 12.20 -6.83
C ALA A 38 -1.39 13.17 -7.73
N GLY A 39 -1.96 13.56 -8.88
CA GLY A 39 -1.26 14.36 -9.89
C GLY A 39 -0.20 13.55 -10.64
N ALA A 40 0.58 14.19 -11.52
CA ALA A 40 1.56 13.48 -12.37
C ALA A 40 2.66 12.81 -11.53
N GLU A 41 2.94 11.54 -11.79
CA GLU A 41 4.01 10.77 -11.14
C GLU A 41 5.15 10.56 -12.14
N ILE A 42 6.32 11.14 -11.86
CA ILE A 42 7.49 11.13 -12.75
C ILE A 42 8.48 10.05 -12.32
N GLY A 43 8.50 9.71 -11.02
CA GLY A 43 9.37 8.67 -10.48
C GLY A 43 9.05 7.30 -11.09
N VAL A 44 10.10 6.48 -11.23
CA VAL A 44 9.98 5.11 -11.75
C VAL A 44 9.11 4.26 -10.83
N ALA A 45 9.41 4.32 -9.53
CA ALA A 45 8.62 3.68 -8.49
C ALA A 45 7.41 4.52 -8.11
N SER A 46 6.22 3.91 -8.10
CA SER A 46 5.02 4.58 -7.61
C SER A 46 5.08 4.82 -6.11
N THR A 47 4.66 6.00 -5.66
CA THR A 47 4.71 6.43 -4.25
C THR A 47 3.36 7.04 -3.85
N LYS A 48 3.04 8.21 -4.38
CA LYS A 48 1.80 8.94 -4.09
C LYS A 48 0.59 8.27 -4.73
N ALA A 49 0.74 7.58 -5.86
CA ALA A 49 -0.40 6.85 -6.42
C ALA A 49 -0.81 5.69 -5.51
N PHE A 50 0.14 4.96 -4.92
CA PHE A 50 -0.13 3.90 -3.95
C PHE A 50 -0.89 4.42 -2.72
N THR A 51 -0.38 5.47 -2.06
CA THR A 51 -1.01 5.98 -0.82
C THR A 51 -2.38 6.61 -1.08
N THR A 52 -2.57 7.31 -2.20
CA THR A 52 -3.89 7.86 -2.57
C THR A 52 -4.88 6.77 -2.99
N GLN A 53 -4.41 5.65 -3.57
CA GLN A 53 -5.25 4.47 -3.82
C GLN A 53 -5.74 3.85 -2.51
N LEU A 54 -4.87 3.72 -1.49
CA LEU A 54 -5.29 3.24 -0.17
C LEU A 54 -6.35 4.16 0.45
N ALA A 55 -6.16 5.48 0.38
CA ALA A 55 -7.15 6.44 0.88
C ALA A 55 -8.49 6.35 0.13
N ALA A 56 -8.47 6.11 -1.19
CA ALA A 56 -9.68 5.90 -1.99
C ALA A 56 -10.39 4.58 -1.65
N LEU A 57 -9.64 3.49 -1.45
CA LEU A 57 -10.18 2.19 -1.02
C LEU A 57 -10.78 2.26 0.38
N PHE A 58 -10.16 3.00 1.29
CA PHE A 58 -10.71 3.24 2.62
C PHE A 58 -12.04 3.99 2.55
N GLN A 59 -12.11 5.10 1.79
CA GLN A 59 -13.37 5.83 1.58
C GLN A 59 -14.45 4.95 0.97
N LEU A 60 -14.11 4.14 -0.04
CA LEU A 60 -15.04 3.17 -0.64
C LEU A 60 -15.56 2.17 0.40
N THR A 61 -14.67 1.67 1.27
CA THR A 61 -15.04 0.74 2.35
C THR A 61 -16.00 1.38 3.34
N VAL A 62 -15.76 2.64 3.72
CA VAL A 62 -16.66 3.39 4.63
C VAL A 62 -18.03 3.60 3.98
N VAL A 63 -18.07 4.01 2.71
CA VAL A 63 -19.33 4.18 1.95
C VAL A 63 -20.11 2.87 1.89
N LEU A 64 -19.46 1.76 1.52
CA LEU A 64 -20.11 0.45 1.47
C LEU A 64 -20.58 0.00 2.86
N GLY A 65 -19.78 0.19 3.89
CA GLY A 65 -20.16 -0.16 5.27
C GLY A 65 -21.38 0.60 5.75
N LYS A 66 -21.47 1.90 5.44
CA LYS A 66 -22.64 2.73 5.73
C LYS A 66 -23.88 2.26 4.99
N LEU A 67 -23.78 2.02 3.69
CA LEU A 67 -24.90 1.54 2.86
C LEU A 67 -25.45 0.18 3.33
N HIS A 68 -24.60 -0.64 3.96
CA HIS A 68 -24.98 -1.94 4.51
C HIS A 68 -25.29 -1.91 6.02
N GLY A 69 -25.36 -0.72 6.65
CA GLY A 69 -25.66 -0.59 8.07
C GLY A 69 -24.61 -1.18 9.02
N ARG A 70 -23.37 -1.38 8.55
CA ARG A 70 -22.23 -1.88 9.36
C ARG A 70 -21.40 -0.76 10.00
N ILE A 71 -21.57 0.46 9.51
CA ILE A 71 -20.93 1.67 10.01
C ILE A 71 -22.04 2.64 10.37
N ASP A 72 -22.10 3.04 11.64
CA ASP A 72 -23.02 4.07 12.10
C ASP A 72 -22.47 5.50 11.88
N ALA A 73 -23.27 6.51 12.19
CA ALA A 73 -22.89 7.90 11.98
C ALA A 73 -21.71 8.35 12.87
N ALA A 74 -21.53 7.74 14.04
CA ALA A 74 -20.42 8.07 14.93
C ALA A 74 -19.11 7.49 14.40
N GLN A 75 -19.12 6.23 13.95
CA GLN A 75 -17.99 5.58 13.29
C GLN A 75 -17.61 6.29 11.98
N GLU A 76 -18.60 6.69 11.17
CA GLU A 76 -18.34 7.50 9.96
C GLU A 76 -17.63 8.81 10.30
N ALA A 77 -18.09 9.53 11.33
CA ALA A 77 -17.49 10.78 11.77
C ALA A 77 -16.04 10.58 12.24
N ASP A 78 -15.79 9.54 13.04
CA ASP A 78 -14.44 9.18 13.51
C ASP A 78 -13.49 8.84 12.34
N TYR A 79 -13.93 7.99 11.40
CA TYR A 79 -13.13 7.66 10.21
C TYR A 79 -12.80 8.87 9.33
N LEU A 80 -13.76 9.79 9.17
CA LEU A 80 -13.53 11.04 8.46
C LEU A 80 -12.54 11.94 9.20
N GLU A 81 -12.57 11.96 10.52
CA GLU A 81 -11.61 12.71 11.33
C GLU A 81 -10.20 12.11 11.21
N GLN A 82 -10.05 10.80 11.28
CA GLN A 82 -8.77 10.12 11.08
C GLN A 82 -8.18 10.41 9.69
N LEU A 83 -9.00 10.45 8.63
CA LEU A 83 -8.56 10.87 7.29
C LEU A 83 -8.06 12.32 7.25
N ARG A 84 -8.63 13.22 8.06
CA ARG A 84 -8.16 14.62 8.15
C ARG A 84 -6.80 14.73 8.84
N PHE A 85 -6.50 13.83 9.78
CA PHE A 85 -5.20 13.76 10.43
C PHE A 85 -4.11 13.09 9.58
N LEU A 86 -4.50 12.29 8.57
CA LEU A 86 -3.57 11.52 7.75
C LEU A 86 -2.44 12.36 7.11
N PRO A 87 -2.66 13.55 6.52
CA PRO A 87 -1.57 14.38 6.00
C PRO A 87 -0.55 14.76 7.07
N GLY A 88 -1.00 15.03 8.30
CA GLY A 88 -0.14 15.29 9.45
C GLY A 88 0.70 14.07 9.80
N SER A 89 0.11 12.88 9.89
CA SER A 89 0.84 11.63 10.15
C SER A 89 1.88 11.31 9.06
N VAL A 90 1.53 11.56 7.79
CA VAL A 90 2.48 11.42 6.68
C VAL A 90 3.65 12.40 6.84
N GLN A 91 3.39 13.65 7.22
CA GLN A 91 4.46 14.62 7.47
C GLN A 91 5.39 14.16 8.61
N HIS A 92 4.86 13.57 9.68
CA HIS A 92 5.69 13.01 10.74
C HIS A 92 6.59 11.89 10.23
N ALA A 93 6.08 11.00 9.38
CA ALA A 93 6.89 9.96 8.76
C ALA A 93 7.96 10.54 7.83
N LEU A 94 7.64 11.57 7.03
CA LEU A 94 8.61 12.24 6.16
C LEU A 94 9.72 12.93 6.96
N ASN A 95 9.42 13.47 8.15
CA ASN A 95 10.42 14.08 9.02
C ASN A 95 11.46 13.07 9.55
N MET A 96 11.23 11.76 9.41
CA MET A 96 12.21 10.71 9.74
C MET A 96 13.29 10.54 8.66
N GLU A 97 13.21 11.24 7.53
CA GLU A 97 14.16 11.13 6.41
C GLU A 97 15.64 11.15 6.85
N PRO A 98 16.12 12.04 7.73
CA PRO A 98 17.53 12.04 8.14
C PRO A 98 17.96 10.74 8.82
N GLN A 99 17.08 10.14 9.62
CA GLN A 99 17.35 8.88 10.31
C GLN A 99 17.34 7.70 9.33
N ILE A 100 16.37 7.70 8.42
CA ILE A 100 16.24 6.68 7.37
C ILE A 100 17.45 6.72 6.43
N ALA A 101 17.94 7.92 6.06
CA ALA A 101 19.15 8.08 5.26
C ALA A 101 20.37 7.46 5.93
N ALA A 102 20.56 7.69 7.24
CA ALA A 102 21.65 7.09 8.00
C ALA A 102 21.52 5.55 8.08
N TRP A 103 20.32 5.01 8.20
CA TRP A 103 20.10 3.56 8.16
C TRP A 103 20.32 2.97 6.76
N ALA A 104 19.95 3.70 5.71
CA ALA A 104 20.10 3.26 4.33
C ALA A 104 21.57 2.99 3.96
N GLU A 105 22.53 3.73 4.54
CA GLU A 105 23.97 3.45 4.35
C GLU A 105 24.36 2.02 4.76
N ARG A 106 23.68 1.46 5.77
CA ARG A 106 23.91 0.07 6.23
C ARG A 106 23.32 -0.96 5.28
N LEU A 107 22.24 -0.61 4.56
CA LEU A 107 21.59 -1.48 3.58
C LEU A 107 22.24 -1.39 2.20
N ALA A 108 22.85 -0.26 1.85
CA ALA A 108 23.37 0.02 0.50
C ALA A 108 24.41 -0.99 -0.01
N ARG A 109 25.08 -1.72 0.90
CA ARG A 109 26.09 -2.73 0.56
C ARG A 109 25.55 -4.17 0.56
N LYS A 110 24.27 -4.37 0.88
CA LYS A 110 23.66 -5.70 0.97
C LYS A 110 23.07 -6.11 -0.38
N SER A 111 23.17 -7.38 -0.71
CA SER A 111 22.63 -7.95 -1.95
C SER A 111 21.18 -8.38 -1.83
N SER A 112 20.71 -8.62 -0.61
CA SER A 112 19.37 -9.07 -0.30
C SER A 112 18.79 -8.33 0.91
N ALA A 113 17.47 -8.38 1.06
CA ALA A 113 16.77 -7.84 2.22
C ALA A 113 15.43 -8.56 2.44
N LEU A 114 15.04 -8.72 3.70
CA LEU A 114 13.76 -9.33 4.07
C LEU A 114 12.81 -8.27 4.65
N PHE A 115 11.58 -8.23 4.18
CA PHE A 115 10.52 -7.38 4.72
C PHE A 115 9.47 -8.24 5.41
N LEU A 116 9.04 -7.82 6.61
CA LEU A 116 8.07 -8.56 7.40
C LEU A 116 6.91 -7.67 7.81
N GLY A 117 5.72 -8.24 7.70
CA GLY A 117 4.48 -7.63 8.20
C GLY A 117 3.48 -8.71 8.59
N ARG A 118 2.49 -8.34 9.39
CA ARG A 118 1.41 -9.23 9.83
C ARG A 118 0.06 -8.57 9.60
N GLY A 119 -0.96 -9.39 9.29
CA GLY A 119 -2.31 -8.89 9.02
C GLY A 119 -2.31 -7.85 7.90
N LEU A 120 -2.89 -6.67 8.18
CA LEU A 120 -2.98 -5.56 7.24
C LEU A 120 -1.61 -4.97 6.84
N HIS A 121 -0.56 -5.26 7.60
CA HIS A 121 0.79 -4.76 7.34
C HIS A 121 1.61 -5.66 6.42
N TYR A 122 1.18 -6.90 6.14
CA TYR A 122 1.87 -7.75 5.18
C TYR A 122 1.87 -7.16 3.75
N PRO A 123 0.74 -6.67 3.20
CA PRO A 123 0.76 -5.93 1.94
C PRO A 123 1.65 -4.69 1.93
N ILE A 124 1.81 -4.01 3.08
CA ILE A 124 2.73 -2.88 3.20
C ILE A 124 4.19 -3.34 3.16
N ALA A 125 4.51 -4.49 3.75
CA ALA A 125 5.82 -5.10 3.64
C ALA A 125 6.14 -5.51 2.19
N LEU A 126 5.15 -6.04 1.47
CA LEU A 126 5.27 -6.33 0.02
C LEU A 126 5.59 -5.07 -0.79
N GLU A 127 4.89 -3.97 -0.54
CA GLU A 127 5.16 -2.70 -1.22
C GLU A 127 6.58 -2.19 -0.89
N GLY A 128 7.00 -2.25 0.38
CA GLY A 128 8.36 -1.86 0.79
C GLY A 128 9.46 -2.66 0.10
N ALA A 129 9.31 -3.99 0.03
CA ALA A 129 10.23 -4.85 -0.71
C ALA A 129 10.22 -4.54 -2.22
N LEU A 130 9.05 -4.29 -2.81
CA LEU A 130 8.93 -3.92 -4.21
C LEU A 130 9.69 -2.60 -4.49
N LYS A 131 9.49 -1.57 -3.67
CA LYS A 131 10.18 -0.28 -3.83
C LYS A 131 11.69 -0.44 -3.76
N LEU A 132 12.20 -1.19 -2.79
CA LEU A 132 13.63 -1.42 -2.65
C LEU A 132 14.19 -2.12 -3.90
N LYS A 133 13.51 -3.16 -4.39
CA LYS A 133 13.90 -3.90 -5.59
C LYS A 133 13.91 -3.04 -6.86
N GLU A 134 12.89 -2.20 -7.03
CA GLU A 134 12.71 -1.36 -8.24
C GLU A 134 13.82 -0.32 -8.41
N ILE A 135 14.28 0.30 -7.32
CA ILE A 135 15.19 1.47 -7.39
C ILE A 135 16.63 1.17 -7.03
N SER A 136 16.87 0.16 -6.18
CA SER A 136 18.22 -0.18 -5.70
C SER A 136 18.78 -1.47 -6.30
N TYR A 137 17.94 -2.28 -6.95
CA TYR A 137 18.26 -3.62 -7.45
C TYR A 137 18.68 -4.64 -6.39
N ILE A 138 18.54 -4.31 -5.09
CA ILE A 138 18.68 -5.27 -3.99
C ILE A 138 17.58 -6.33 -4.12
N HIS A 139 17.94 -7.61 -3.94
CA HIS A 139 16.98 -8.70 -3.90
C HIS A 139 16.15 -8.63 -2.61
N ALA A 140 15.07 -7.85 -2.67
CA ALA A 140 14.13 -7.71 -1.57
C ALA A 140 12.93 -8.65 -1.72
N GLU A 141 12.57 -9.33 -0.64
CA GLU A 141 11.37 -10.17 -0.54
C GLU A 141 10.58 -9.85 0.72
N ALA A 142 9.27 -10.02 0.66
CA ALA A 142 8.41 -9.85 1.82
C ALA A 142 7.67 -11.13 2.20
N TYR A 143 7.63 -11.42 3.49
CA TYR A 143 6.94 -12.58 4.04
C TYR A 143 5.96 -12.17 5.14
N PRO A 144 4.83 -12.88 5.27
CA PRO A 144 3.99 -12.75 6.45
C PRO A 144 4.80 -13.24 7.67
N ALA A 145 4.85 -12.44 8.73
CA ALA A 145 5.76 -12.69 9.85
C ALA A 145 5.54 -14.05 10.53
N GLY A 146 4.31 -14.58 10.51
CA GLY A 146 3.98 -15.90 11.06
C GLY A 146 4.60 -17.09 10.31
N GLU A 147 4.96 -16.91 9.03
CA GLU A 147 5.44 -18.00 8.17
C GLU A 147 6.96 -18.14 8.14
N LEU A 148 7.69 -17.30 8.90
CA LEU A 148 9.17 -17.32 8.95
C LEU A 148 9.74 -18.72 9.23
N LYS A 149 9.09 -19.48 10.12
CA LYS A 149 9.55 -20.81 10.53
C LYS A 149 9.46 -21.88 9.44
N HIS A 150 8.72 -21.62 8.36
CA HIS A 150 8.44 -22.60 7.31
C HIS A 150 9.41 -22.52 6.12
N GLY A 151 10.50 -21.73 6.24
CA GLY A 151 11.53 -21.64 5.20
C GLY A 151 12.35 -20.35 5.27
N PRO A 152 11.73 -19.16 5.32
CA PRO A 152 12.45 -17.89 5.21
C PRO A 152 13.51 -17.68 6.29
N LEU A 153 13.34 -18.25 7.48
CA LEU A 153 14.34 -18.19 8.55
C LEU A 153 15.68 -18.84 8.14
N ALA A 154 15.68 -19.81 7.23
CA ALA A 154 16.91 -20.42 6.72
C ALA A 154 17.72 -19.49 5.81
N LEU A 155 17.12 -18.40 5.32
CA LEU A 155 17.77 -17.37 4.50
C LEU A 155 18.37 -16.24 5.35
N VAL A 156 18.17 -16.25 6.68
CA VAL A 156 18.62 -15.19 7.57
C VAL A 156 20.01 -15.50 8.09
N ASP A 157 20.96 -14.64 7.74
CA ASP A 157 22.34 -14.63 8.25
C ASP A 157 22.73 -13.20 8.71
N GLU A 158 23.99 -12.98 9.02
CA GLU A 158 24.52 -11.66 9.43
C GLU A 158 24.50 -10.61 8.30
N ASP A 159 24.34 -11.06 7.05
CA ASP A 159 24.33 -10.22 5.86
C ASP A 159 22.93 -9.87 5.37
N MET A 160 21.89 -10.56 5.86
CA MET A 160 20.48 -10.34 5.50
C MET A 160 19.81 -9.29 6.42
N PRO A 161 19.69 -8.01 6.01
CA PRO A 161 18.91 -7.03 6.75
C PRO A 161 17.43 -7.39 6.74
N VAL A 162 16.79 -7.25 7.90
CA VAL A 162 15.35 -7.48 8.08
C VAL A 162 14.66 -6.18 8.46
N VAL A 163 13.68 -5.76 7.65
CA VAL A 163 12.83 -4.59 7.88
C VAL A 163 11.45 -5.07 8.33
N VAL A 164 11.02 -4.67 9.53
CA VAL A 164 9.74 -5.12 10.11
C VAL A 164 8.79 -3.96 10.28
N ILE A 165 7.55 -4.13 9.84
CA ILE A 165 6.44 -3.21 10.13
C ILE A 165 5.75 -3.70 11.41
N ALA A 166 6.00 -3.00 12.51
CA ALA A 166 5.53 -3.34 13.84
C ALA A 166 4.54 -2.27 14.36
N PRO A 167 3.25 -2.34 13.98
CA PRO A 167 2.23 -1.46 14.54
C PRO A 167 2.00 -1.78 16.03
N ASN A 168 1.40 -0.82 16.76
CA ASN A 168 0.81 -1.11 18.05
C ASN A 168 -0.63 -1.62 17.86
N ASP A 169 -0.78 -2.91 17.57
CA ASP A 169 -2.08 -3.55 17.33
C ASP A 169 -2.29 -4.80 18.21
N SER A 170 -3.43 -5.46 18.05
CA SER A 170 -3.78 -6.67 18.79
C SER A 170 -2.97 -7.91 18.39
N LEU A 171 -2.04 -7.78 17.44
CA LEU A 171 -1.21 -8.88 16.93
C LEU A 171 0.24 -8.81 17.45
N LEU A 172 0.57 -7.86 18.33
CA LEU A 172 1.77 -7.87 19.17
C LEU A 172 1.71 -8.93 20.27
#